data_AF-A0A966GDQ8-F1
#
_entry.id   AF-A0A966GDQ8-F1
#
_cell.length_a   1.000
_cell.length_b   1.000
_cell.length_c   1.000
_cell.angle_alpha   90.00
_cell.angle_beta   90.00
_cell.angle_gamma   90.00
#
_symmetry.space_group_name_H-M   'P 1'
#
loop_
_entity.id
_entity.type
_entity.pdbx_description
1 polymer ?
#
loop_
_entity_poly.entity_id
_entity_poly.type
_entity_poly.pdbx_seq_one_letter_code
_entity_poly.pdbx_strand_id
1 'polypeptide(L)'
;MYDTEPGLPHMPDGTLTDPAFAPDPALSEEDETDFASLRDDIETLVEDAKTYVEAEIAFQKTRVSLAGKKVGRVAALLVLALVLLHIALIALAVGVVIALAPYVTIWGAIAIVVGVMLAGVAALVVSVAGEGKVLSAMFGSGDDN
;
A
#
# COMPACT_ATOMS: atom_id res chain seq x y z
N MET A 1 78.84 -58.80 -48.24
CA MET A 1 78.90 -57.41 -47.74
C MET A 1 77.80 -57.29 -46.70
N TYR A 2 78.18 -57.46 -45.41
CA TYR A 2 78.22 -56.41 -44.38
C TYR A 2 76.77 -56.01 -43.97
N ASP A 3 76.27 -56.15 -42.74
CA ASP A 3 76.87 -56.37 -41.42
C ASP A 3 75.85 -57.04 -40.47
N THR A 4 76.37 -57.77 -39.48
CA THR A 4 75.61 -58.31 -38.34
C THR A 4 75.98 -57.48 -37.12
N GLU A 5 75.11 -56.59 -36.67
CA GLU A 5 75.31 -55.78 -35.46
C GLU A 5 74.24 -56.12 -34.40
N PRO A 6 74.62 -56.55 -33.18
CA PRO A 6 73.68 -56.91 -32.12
C PRO A 6 73.35 -55.67 -31.27
N GLY A 7 72.20 -55.04 -31.55
CA GLY A 7 71.74 -53.82 -30.88
C GLY A 7 70.73 -54.08 -29.76
N LEU A 8 71.22 -53.96 -28.53
CA LEU A 8 70.61 -53.76 -27.19
C LEU A 8 69.06 -53.71 -27.01
N PRO A 9 68.53 -54.31 -25.92
CA PRO A 9 67.14 -54.12 -25.51
C PRO A 9 66.89 -52.67 -25.11
N HIS A 10 65.84 -52.07 -25.66
CA HIS A 10 65.36 -50.73 -25.30
C HIS A 10 64.84 -50.77 -23.86
N MET A 11 65.62 -50.25 -22.91
CA MET A 11 65.11 -49.96 -21.57
C MET A 11 64.19 -48.74 -21.66
N PRO A 12 63.03 -48.76 -20.97
CA PRO A 12 62.18 -47.58 -20.85
C PRO A 12 62.97 -46.50 -20.11
N ASP A 13 63.20 -45.37 -20.78
CA ASP A 13 63.80 -44.20 -20.17
C ASP A 13 62.88 -43.69 -19.05
N GLY A 14 63.41 -43.72 -17.83
CA GLY A 14 62.72 -43.38 -16.59
C GLY A 14 62.55 -41.88 -16.42
N THR A 15 61.95 -41.20 -17.40
CA THR A 15 61.51 -39.81 -17.25
C THR A 15 60.07 -39.80 -16.73
N LEU A 16 59.93 -40.08 -15.44
CA LEU A 16 58.77 -39.63 -14.68
C LEU A 16 58.86 -38.10 -14.62
N THR A 17 58.33 -37.42 -15.63
CA THR A 17 58.02 -36.00 -15.53
C THR A 17 56.90 -35.87 -14.50
N ASP A 18 57.30 -35.62 -13.27
CA ASP A 18 56.48 -35.06 -12.21
C ASP A 18 55.69 -33.88 -12.80
N PRO A 19 54.35 -33.97 -12.94
CA PRO A 19 53.57 -32.80 -13.25
C PRO A 19 53.66 -31.92 -12.01
N ALA A 20 54.68 -31.06 -12.03
CA ALA A 20 54.84 -29.95 -11.12
C ALA A 20 53.45 -29.38 -10.81
N PHE A 21 53.13 -29.35 -9.52
CA PHE A 21 52.03 -28.61 -8.92
C PHE A 21 52.07 -27.17 -9.48
N ALA A 22 51.40 -26.97 -10.61
CA ALA A 22 51.08 -25.67 -11.13
C ALA A 22 49.92 -25.18 -10.27
N PRO A 23 50.00 -24.01 -9.63
CA PRO A 23 48.81 -23.41 -9.05
C PRO A 23 47.83 -23.17 -10.21
N ASP A 24 46.69 -23.85 -10.16
CA ASP A 24 45.64 -23.72 -11.16
C ASP A 24 45.17 -22.25 -11.22
N PRO A 25 45.43 -21.52 -12.33
CA PRO A 25 45.02 -20.12 -12.44
C PRO A 25 43.50 -19.98 -12.65
N ALA A 26 42.75 -21.07 -12.83
CA ALA A 26 41.34 -21.04 -13.19
C ALA A 26 40.39 -20.60 -12.05
N LEU A 27 40.82 -20.59 -10.78
CA LEU A 27 39.93 -20.30 -9.65
C LEU A 27 39.68 -18.79 -9.37
N SER A 28 40.05 -17.89 -10.28
CA SER A 28 39.88 -16.44 -10.05
C SER A 28 39.11 -15.67 -11.13
N GLU A 29 39.02 -16.19 -12.36
CA GLU A 29 38.29 -15.50 -13.44
C GLU A 29 36.83 -15.97 -13.58
N GLU A 30 36.51 -17.24 -13.23
CA GLU A 30 35.15 -17.78 -13.33
C GLU A 30 34.18 -17.13 -12.32
N ASP A 31 34.65 -16.88 -11.09
CA ASP A 31 33.85 -16.28 -10.02
C ASP A 31 33.45 -14.83 -10.36
N GLU A 32 34.38 -14.04 -10.90
CA GLU A 32 34.12 -12.64 -11.28
C GLU A 32 33.10 -12.52 -12.42
N THR A 33 33.09 -13.49 -13.35
CA THR A 33 32.11 -13.58 -14.43
C THR A 33 30.74 -14.05 -13.96
N ASP A 34 30.67 -14.94 -12.96
CA ASP A 34 29.40 -15.47 -12.45
C ASP A 34 28.67 -14.41 -11.61
N PHE A 35 29.40 -13.70 -10.73
CA PHE A 35 28.86 -12.53 -10.03
C PHE A 35 28.44 -11.40 -11.00
N ALA A 36 29.14 -11.26 -12.13
CA ALA A 36 28.77 -10.32 -13.19
C ALA A 36 27.52 -10.73 -13.98
N SER A 37 27.23 -12.02 -14.10
CA SER A 37 26.00 -12.53 -14.72
C SER A 37 24.81 -12.40 -13.76
N LEU A 38 25.00 -12.74 -12.48
CA LEU A 38 23.93 -12.64 -11.48
C LEU A 38 23.48 -11.20 -11.22
N ARG A 39 24.40 -10.23 -11.25
CA ARG A 39 24.02 -8.81 -11.16
C ARG A 39 23.20 -8.36 -12.37
N ASP A 40 23.50 -8.88 -13.56
CA ASP A 40 22.80 -8.56 -14.82
C ASP A 40 21.39 -9.17 -14.81
N ASP A 41 21.25 -10.39 -14.29
CA ASP A 41 19.96 -11.05 -14.07
C ASP A 41 19.11 -10.30 -13.03
N ILE A 42 19.71 -9.82 -11.94
CA ILE A 42 19.03 -8.99 -10.94
C ILE A 42 18.60 -7.66 -11.54
N GLU A 43 19.46 -7.01 -12.35
CA GLU A 43 19.13 -5.76 -13.04
C GLU A 43 17.96 -5.96 -14.00
N THR A 44 17.94 -7.06 -14.73
CA THR A 44 16.84 -7.45 -15.63
C THR A 44 15.54 -7.72 -14.85
N LEU A 45 15.62 -8.46 -13.74
CA LEU A 45 14.48 -8.70 -12.84
C LEU A 45 13.92 -7.41 -12.23
N VAL A 46 14.79 -6.45 -11.89
CA VAL A 46 14.41 -5.15 -11.36
C VAL A 46 13.73 -4.29 -12.43
N GLU A 47 14.24 -4.28 -13.66
CA GLU A 47 13.64 -3.56 -14.78
C GLU A 47 12.26 -4.16 -15.15
N ASP A 48 12.14 -5.49 -15.14
CA ASP A 48 10.87 -6.19 -15.38
C ASP A 48 9.86 -5.94 -14.25
N ALA A 49 10.29 -5.95 -12.99
CA ALA A 49 9.43 -5.65 -11.84
C ALA A 49 8.92 -4.20 -11.87
N LYS A 50 9.78 -3.24 -12.22
CA LYS A 50 9.42 -1.83 -12.39
C LYS A 50 8.40 -1.66 -13.52
N THR A 51 8.59 -2.34 -14.65
CA THR A 51 7.67 -2.33 -15.79
C THR A 51 6.31 -2.92 -15.41
N TYR A 52 6.28 -4.00 -14.63
CA TYR A 52 5.04 -4.62 -14.14
C TYR A 52 4.28 -3.71 -13.15
N VAL A 53 5.01 -3.03 -12.26
CA VAL A 53 4.45 -2.07 -11.31
C VAL A 53 3.88 -0.83 -12.02
N GLU A 54 4.57 -0.31 -13.03
CA GLU A 54 4.08 0.82 -13.83
C GLU A 54 2.79 0.48 -14.59
N ALA A 55 2.65 -0.76 -15.08
CA ALA A 55 1.44 -1.24 -15.73
C ALA A 55 0.25 -1.30 -14.75
N GLU A 56 0.44 -1.78 -13.53
CA GLU A 56 -0.63 -1.87 -12.52
C GLU A 56 -1.03 -0.49 -11.97
N ILE A 57 -0.05 0.41 -11.78
CA ILE A 57 -0.30 1.81 -11.39
C ILE A 57 -1.15 2.54 -12.45
N ALA A 58 -0.87 2.32 -13.74
CA ALA A 58 -1.66 2.90 -14.83
C ALA A 58 -3.13 2.39 -14.82
N PHE A 59 -3.34 1.13 -14.44
CA PHE A 59 -4.68 0.55 -14.32
C PHE A 59 -5.47 1.12 -13.11
N GLN A 60 -4.82 1.28 -11.96
CA GLN A 60 -5.45 1.85 -10.77
C GLN A 60 -5.71 3.36 -10.92
N LYS A 61 -4.80 4.10 -11.57
CA LYS A 61 -4.97 5.52 -11.90
C LYS A 61 -6.22 5.78 -12.75
N THR A 62 -6.58 4.85 -13.61
CA THR A 62 -7.77 4.95 -14.47
C THR A 62 -9.07 4.70 -13.69
N ARG A 63 -9.09 3.75 -12.76
CA ARG A 63 -10.24 3.54 -11.84
C ARG A 63 -10.43 4.72 -10.89
N VAL A 64 -9.34 5.29 -10.36
CA VAL A 64 -9.38 6.46 -9.48
C VAL A 64 -9.83 7.72 -10.23
N SER A 65 -9.41 7.91 -11.49
CA SER A 65 -9.83 9.03 -12.34
C SER A 65 -11.32 8.99 -12.69
N LEU A 66 -11.85 7.82 -13.07
CA LEU A 66 -13.27 7.63 -13.39
C LEU A 66 -14.17 7.70 -12.15
N ALA A 67 -13.71 7.20 -11.01
CA ALA A 67 -14.40 7.38 -9.72
C ALA A 67 -14.34 8.85 -9.25
N GLY A 68 -13.20 9.53 -9.44
CA GLY A 68 -12.95 10.88 -8.95
C GLY A 68 -13.92 11.94 -9.48
N LYS A 69 -14.34 11.85 -10.75
CA LYS A 69 -15.33 12.78 -11.33
C LYS A 69 -16.73 12.62 -10.68
N LYS A 70 -17.12 11.39 -10.35
CA LYS A 70 -18.40 11.13 -9.64
C LYS A 70 -18.30 11.53 -8.17
N VAL A 71 -17.17 11.23 -7.52
CA VAL A 71 -16.88 11.65 -6.12
C VAL A 71 -16.92 13.16 -5.99
N GLY A 72 -16.34 13.91 -6.93
CA GLY A 72 -16.39 15.38 -6.92
C GLY A 72 -17.80 15.94 -7.00
N ARG A 73 -18.66 15.39 -7.88
CA ARG A 73 -20.06 15.82 -7.98
C ARG A 73 -20.89 15.43 -6.75
N VAL A 74 -20.69 14.23 -6.21
CA VAL A 74 -21.37 13.79 -4.97
C VAL A 74 -20.92 14.66 -3.78
N ALA A 75 -19.63 14.94 -3.65
CA ALA A 75 -19.10 15.83 -2.62
C ALA A 75 -19.67 17.24 -2.74
N ALA A 76 -19.72 17.81 -3.94
CA ALA A 76 -20.32 19.12 -4.17
C ALA A 76 -21.82 19.13 -3.82
N LEU A 77 -22.56 18.09 -4.19
CA LEU A 77 -23.98 17.95 -3.82
C LEU A 77 -24.17 17.78 -2.31
N LEU A 78 -23.29 17.03 -1.63
CA LEU A 78 -23.33 16.89 -0.16
C LEU A 78 -23.06 18.22 0.54
N VAL A 79 -22.05 18.97 0.09
CA VAL A 79 -21.78 20.32 0.62
C VAL A 79 -22.98 21.22 0.43
N LEU A 80 -23.56 21.24 -0.79
CA LEU A 80 -24.75 22.03 -1.08
C LEU A 80 -25.94 21.61 -0.20
N ALA A 81 -26.15 20.30 -0.02
CA ALA A 81 -27.20 19.77 0.83
C ALA A 81 -27.00 20.16 2.30
N LEU A 82 -25.78 20.12 2.83
CA LEU A 82 -25.47 20.55 4.19
C LEU A 82 -25.71 22.06 4.38
N VAL A 83 -25.31 22.89 3.41
CA VAL A 83 -25.58 24.33 3.45
C VAL A 83 -27.09 24.60 3.46
N LEU A 84 -27.84 23.96 2.56
CA LEU A 84 -29.30 24.09 2.50
C LEU A 84 -29.97 23.59 3.78
N LEU A 85 -29.54 22.45 4.30
CA LEU A 85 -30.03 21.90 5.56
C LEU A 85 -29.78 22.87 6.72
N HIS A 86 -28.59 23.48 6.78
CA HIS A 86 -28.27 24.45 7.83
C HIS A 86 -29.16 25.69 7.76
N ILE A 87 -29.34 26.27 6.57
CA ILE A 87 -30.24 27.41 6.37
C ILE A 87 -31.69 27.02 6.74
N ALA A 88 -32.13 25.82 6.35
CA ALA A 88 -33.46 25.30 6.68
C ALA A 88 -33.64 25.14 8.20
N LEU A 89 -32.63 24.66 8.93
CA LEU A 89 -32.67 24.54 10.39
C LEU A 89 -32.78 25.91 11.08
N ILE A 90 -32.06 26.93 10.59
CA ILE A 90 -32.20 28.30 11.10
C ILE A 90 -33.62 28.83 10.84
N ALA A 91 -34.11 28.70 9.60
CA ALA A 91 -35.45 29.14 9.23
C ALA A 91 -36.54 28.43 10.05
N LEU A 92 -36.38 27.13 10.28
CA LEU A 92 -37.25 26.33 11.15
C LEU A 92 -37.21 26.85 12.59
N ALA A 93 -36.02 27.06 13.15
CA ALA A 93 -35.89 27.56 14.52
C ALA A 93 -36.58 28.92 14.70
N VAL A 94 -36.36 29.86 13.77
CA VAL A 94 -37.03 31.17 13.77
C VAL A 94 -38.55 31.01 13.64
N GLY A 95 -39.02 30.18 12.70
CA GLY A 95 -40.45 29.94 12.50
C GLY A 95 -41.13 29.32 13.73
N VAL A 96 -40.48 28.36 14.39
CA VAL A 96 -40.99 27.74 15.62
C VAL A 96 -41.05 28.75 16.76
N VAL A 97 -40.02 29.57 16.96
CA VAL A 97 -40.03 30.59 18.01
C VAL A 97 -41.20 31.56 17.82
N ILE A 98 -41.42 32.04 16.58
CA ILE A 98 -42.54 32.93 16.26
C ILE A 98 -43.90 32.25 16.51
N ALA A 99 -44.03 30.98 16.12
CA ALA A 99 -45.24 30.20 16.30
C ALA A 99 -45.55 29.89 17.78
N LEU A 100 -44.52 29.69 18.61
CA LEU A 100 -44.68 29.34 20.04
C LEU A 100 -44.80 30.57 20.95
N ALA A 101 -44.25 31.72 20.54
CA ALA A 101 -44.29 32.96 21.30
C ALA A 101 -45.68 33.32 21.89
N PRO A 102 -46.82 33.21 21.16
CA PRO A 102 -48.13 33.53 21.74
C PRO A 102 -48.60 32.57 22.83
N TYR A 103 -48.04 31.35 22.91
CA TYR A 103 -48.47 30.34 23.89
C TYR A 103 -47.62 30.32 25.16
N VAL A 104 -46.30 30.53 25.02
CA VAL A 104 -45.34 30.33 26.13
C VAL A 104 -44.44 31.54 26.40
N THR A 105 -44.73 32.68 25.78
CA THR A 105 -43.88 33.89 25.74
C THR A 105 -42.58 33.69 24.94
N ILE A 106 -41.93 34.79 24.55
CA ILE A 106 -40.69 34.76 23.76
C ILE A 106 -39.57 33.99 24.48
N TRP A 107 -39.38 34.23 25.78
CA TRP A 107 -38.34 33.55 26.56
C TRP A 107 -38.59 32.05 26.69
N GLY A 108 -39.84 31.66 26.92
CA GLY A 108 -40.23 30.24 26.96
C GLY A 108 -40.03 29.54 25.62
N ALA A 109 -40.39 30.21 24.52
CA ALA A 109 -40.20 29.68 23.17
C ALA A 109 -38.72 29.42 22.86
N ILE A 110 -37.84 30.37 23.16
CA ILE A 110 -36.39 30.22 22.96
C ILE A 110 -35.85 29.05 23.79
N ALA A 111 -36.20 28.98 25.08
CA ALA A 111 -35.73 27.92 25.97
C ALA A 111 -36.14 26.53 25.47
N ILE A 112 -37.38 26.36 24.99
CA ILE A 112 -37.88 25.11 24.44
C ILE A 112 -37.12 24.73 23.16
N VAL A 113 -37.00 25.65 22.20
CA VAL A 113 -36.35 25.37 20.91
C VAL A 113 -34.88 24.99 21.12
N VAL A 114 -34.16 25.76 21.93
CA VAL A 114 -32.76 25.46 22.26
C VAL A 114 -32.64 24.13 22.99
N GLY A 115 -33.52 23.87 23.97
CA GLY A 115 -33.54 22.62 24.72
C GLY A 115 -33.74 21.40 23.82
N VAL A 116 -34.69 21.46 22.88
CA VAL A 116 -34.93 20.38 21.92
C VAL A 116 -33.75 20.17 20.98
N MET A 117 -33.14 21.25 20.45
CA MET A 117 -31.96 21.15 19.59
C MET A 117 -30.77 20.52 20.33
N LEU A 118 -30.50 20.95 21.57
CA LEU A 118 -29.43 20.38 22.39
C LEU A 118 -29.67 18.91 22.72
N ALA A 119 -30.91 18.53 23.05
CA ALA A 119 -31.28 17.13 23.25
C ALA A 119 -31.07 16.30 21.98
N GLY A 120 -31.42 16.84 20.81
CA GLY A 120 -31.16 16.21 19.52
C GLY A 120 -29.66 16.01 19.24
N VAL A 121 -28.84 17.02 19.51
CA VAL A 121 -27.36 16.92 19.41
C VAL A 121 -26.82 15.86 20.36
N ALA A 122 -27.26 15.86 21.62
CA ALA A 122 -26.83 14.87 22.61
C ALA A 122 -27.20 13.44 22.18
N ALA A 123 -28.41 13.22 21.66
CA ALA A 123 -28.84 11.93 21.14
C ALA A 123 -27.95 11.46 19.97
N LEU A 124 -27.68 12.33 19.00
CA LEU A 124 -26.80 12.03 17.86
C LEU A 124 -25.39 11.65 18.32
N VAL A 125 -24.81 12.40 19.27
CA VAL A 125 -23.48 12.10 19.82
C VAL A 125 -23.46 10.74 20.52
N VAL A 126 -24.47 10.42 21.32
CA VAL A 126 -24.58 9.12 22.01
C VAL A 126 -24.73 7.98 21.01
N SER A 127 -25.51 8.14 19.94
CA SER A 127 -25.67 7.12 18.90
C SER A 127 -24.34 6.79 18.22
N VAL A 128 -23.55 7.79 17.84
CA VAL A 128 -22.24 7.59 17.21
C VAL A 128 -21.23 6.97 18.20
N ALA A 129 -21.25 7.39 19.46
CA ALA A 129 -20.37 6.83 20.48
C ALA A 129 -20.67 5.34 20.77
N GLY A 130 -21.92 4.90 20.61
CA GLY A 130 -22.31 3.49 20.70
C GLY A 130 -21.65 2.64 19.61
N GLU A 131 -21.69 3.10 18.37
CA GLU A 131 -21.12 2.38 17.22
C GLU A 131 -19.58 2.33 17.27
N GLY A 132 -18.93 3.42 17.69
CA GLY A 132 -17.47 3.47 17.83
C GLY A 132 -16.94 2.47 18.87
N LYS A 133 -17.70 2.23 19.96
CA LYS A 133 -17.35 1.22 20.96
C LYS A 133 -17.42 -0.19 20.39
N VAL A 134 -18.47 -0.51 19.61
CA VAL A 134 -18.61 -1.83 18.96
C VAL A 134 -17.47 -2.09 18.00
N LEU A 135 -17.10 -1.09 17.19
CA LEU A 135 -15.99 -1.20 16.26
C LEU A 135 -14.65 -1.38 17.00
N SER A 136 -14.42 -0.63 18.08
CA SER A 136 -13.20 -0.78 18.90
C SER A 136 -13.11 -2.14 19.60
N ALA A 137 -14.26 -2.72 20.00
CA ALA A 137 -14.31 -4.04 20.62
C ALA A 137 -13.96 -5.16 19.62
N MET A 138 -14.31 -5.00 18.34
CA MET A 138 -13.97 -5.95 17.27
C MET A 138 -12.47 -5.96 16.92
N PHE A 139 -11.79 -4.82 17.06
CA PHE A 139 -10.35 -4.71 16.80
C PHE A 139 -9.49 -5.01 18.03
N GLY A 140 -9.98 -4.76 19.25
CA GLY A 140 -9.24 -5.01 20.49
C GLY A 140 -9.20 -6.47 20.94
N SER A 141 -10.07 -7.33 20.41
CA SER A 141 -10.11 -8.77 20.74
C SER A 141 -9.05 -9.62 20.02
N GLY A 142 -8.12 -9.00 19.28
CA GLY A 142 -7.10 -9.70 18.48
C GLY A 142 -5.70 -9.79 19.10
N ASP A 143 -5.43 -9.08 20.20
CA ASP A 143 -4.07 -8.96 20.78
C ASP A 143 -3.82 -9.89 21.98
N ASP A 144 -4.79 -10.72 22.37
CA ASP A 144 -4.71 -11.65 23.49
C ASP A 144 -4.62 -13.12 23.00
N ASN A 145 -3.57 -13.51 22.27
CA ASN A 145 -3.12 -14.91 22.18
C ASN A 145 -1.66 -15.06 21.74
#